data_AF-A0A7L3SM91-F1
#
_entry.id   AF-A0A7L3SM91-F1
#
_cell.length_a   1.000
_cell.length_b   1.000
_cell.length_c   1.000
_cell.angle_alpha   90.00
_cell.angle_beta   90.00
_cell.angle_gamma   90.00
#
_symmetry.space_group_name_H-M   'P 1'
#
loop_
_entity.id
_entity.type
_entity.pdbx_description
1 polymer ?
#
loop_
_entity_poly.entity_id
_entity_poly.type
_entity_poly.pdbx_seq_one_letter_code
_entity_poly.pdbx_strand_id
1 'polypeptide(L)'
;PGENETKVNLEELKTSVLYSGPVDPAEWVGLRKSYPLLVYLRNNLLMLAILAFEVTIYRHQEYYRCRNNLTTPVTKTIFHDITRAHLDDGLVNCVKYFINYFFYKFGLEHKKKRRFISVPLPHLFVHRHMKLLSKMFVKIVIFHKFLTDCIFACFCHTDYPWRSGNANFNSNIIKWLYFPDFIVRPNPVFLVYDFMLLLCASLQRQTFEDENKAAVRIMAGDNVEICMNLDAASFSQHNPVPDFIHCR
;
A
#
# COMPACT_ATOMS: atom_id res chain seq x y z
N PRO A 1 31.04 20.97 -16.26
CA PRO A 1 31.42 21.64 -14.99
C PRO A 1 32.90 21.42 -14.65
N GLY A 2 33.62 22.52 -14.49
CA GLY A 2 35.02 22.50 -14.06
C GLY A 2 35.14 22.26 -12.55
N GLU A 3 36.37 22.05 -12.09
CA GLU A 3 36.78 21.81 -10.69
C GLU A 3 36.25 22.84 -9.67
N ASN A 4 35.68 23.96 -10.11
CA ASN A 4 35.27 25.09 -9.27
C ASN A 4 33.80 25.10 -8.83
N GLU A 5 32.93 24.22 -9.34
CA GLU A 5 31.48 24.31 -9.10
C GLU A 5 30.95 23.30 -8.07
N THR A 6 31.65 22.17 -7.86
CA THR A 6 31.22 21.09 -6.95
C THR A 6 32.33 20.72 -5.98
N LYS A 7 31.98 20.49 -4.70
CA LYS A 7 32.93 20.16 -3.62
C LYS A 7 33.35 18.68 -3.62
N VAL A 8 33.05 17.94 -4.68
CA VAL A 8 33.15 16.48 -4.74
C VAL A 8 34.49 16.08 -5.35
N ASN A 9 35.12 15.03 -4.81
CA ASN A 9 36.37 14.51 -5.34
C ASN A 9 36.20 14.04 -6.80
N LEU A 10 37.19 14.30 -7.65
CA LEU A 10 37.18 13.96 -9.07
C LEU A 10 36.93 12.46 -9.33
N GLU A 11 37.48 11.60 -8.47
CA GLU A 11 37.25 10.15 -8.54
C GLU A 11 35.80 9.75 -8.25
N GLU A 12 35.12 10.45 -7.35
CA GLU A 12 33.69 10.24 -7.11
C GLU A 12 32.83 10.81 -8.24
N LEU A 13 33.21 11.95 -8.82
CA LEU A 13 32.50 12.54 -9.96
C LEU A 13 32.50 11.61 -11.18
N LYS A 14 33.61 10.91 -11.44
CA LYS A 14 33.69 9.90 -12.52
C LYS A 14 32.73 8.73 -12.34
N THR A 15 32.26 8.46 -11.11
CA THR A 15 31.23 7.43 -10.85
C THR A 15 29.80 7.91 -11.08
N SER A 16 29.60 9.23 -11.23
CA SER A 16 28.28 9.82 -11.44
C SER A 16 27.75 9.57 -12.85
N VAL A 17 26.43 9.52 -12.99
CA VAL A 17 25.76 9.38 -14.30
C VAL A 17 26.04 10.58 -15.22
N LEU A 18 26.18 11.80 -14.66
CA LEU A 18 26.34 13.02 -15.45
C LEU A 18 27.77 13.23 -15.98
N TYR A 19 28.79 12.73 -15.26
CA TYR A 19 30.21 12.97 -15.60
C TYR A 19 30.99 11.74 -16.03
N SER A 20 30.40 10.54 -15.96
CA SER A 20 31.04 9.31 -16.44
C SER A 20 31.11 9.23 -17.97
N GLY A 21 30.20 9.86 -18.70
CA GLY A 21 30.15 9.81 -20.16
C GLY A 21 29.02 10.64 -20.77
N PRO A 22 28.84 10.59 -22.09
CA PRO A 22 27.73 11.27 -22.76
C PRO A 22 26.39 10.67 -22.30
N VAL A 23 25.50 11.53 -21.79
CA VAL A 23 24.17 11.12 -21.33
C VAL A 23 23.21 11.12 -22.52
N ASP A 24 22.55 9.99 -22.76
CA ASP A 24 21.48 9.88 -23.76
C ASP A 24 20.14 10.36 -23.15
N PRO A 25 19.50 11.42 -23.69
CA PRO A 25 18.20 11.88 -23.22
C PRO A 25 17.10 10.80 -23.30
N ALA A 26 17.21 9.87 -24.26
CA ALA A 26 16.24 8.79 -24.43
C ALA A 26 16.29 7.78 -23.26
N GLU A 27 17.48 7.55 -22.69
CA GLU A 27 17.67 6.64 -21.56
C GLU A 27 16.92 7.12 -20.31
N TRP A 28 16.84 8.44 -20.12
CA TRP A 28 16.12 9.06 -19.02
C TRP A 28 14.60 8.90 -19.16
N VAL A 29 14.06 9.00 -20.38
CA VAL A 29 12.65 8.68 -20.70
C VAL A 29 12.36 7.18 -20.55
N GLY A 30 13.40 6.36 -20.38
CA GLY A 30 13.31 4.91 -20.18
C GLY A 30 13.51 4.10 -21.45
N LEU A 31 13.80 4.74 -22.59
CA LEU A 31 14.09 4.09 -23.86
C LEU A 31 15.55 3.63 -23.87
N ARG A 32 15.77 2.33 -23.87
CA ARG A 32 17.11 1.74 -23.89
C ARG A 32 17.20 0.72 -25.02
N LYS A 33 18.21 0.88 -25.87
CA LYS A 33 18.52 -0.12 -26.90
C LYS A 33 19.11 -1.35 -26.20
N SER A 34 18.37 -2.46 -26.18
CA SER A 34 18.78 -3.70 -25.53
C SER A 34 18.67 -4.88 -26.48
N TYR A 35 19.66 -5.76 -26.44
CA TYR A 35 19.65 -7.05 -27.11
C TYR A 35 19.85 -8.12 -26.02
N PRO A 36 18.89 -9.04 -25.80
CA PRO A 36 17.67 -9.31 -26.59
C PRO A 36 16.45 -8.45 -26.23
N LEU A 37 15.70 -8.03 -27.26
CA LEU A 37 14.51 -7.17 -27.14
C LEU A 37 13.40 -7.75 -26.25
N LEU A 38 13.19 -9.06 -26.31
CA LEU A 38 12.11 -9.72 -25.56
C LEU A 38 12.30 -9.60 -24.05
N VAL A 39 13.54 -9.66 -23.56
CA VAL A 39 13.84 -9.51 -22.13
C VAL A 39 13.51 -8.10 -21.66
N TYR A 40 13.81 -7.09 -22.48
CA TYR A 40 13.49 -5.69 -22.21
C TYR A 40 11.98 -5.44 -22.18
N LEU A 41 11.22 -6.05 -23.09
CA LEU A 41 9.75 -5.90 -23.15
C LEU A 41 8.97 -6.82 -22.20
N ARG A 42 9.61 -7.84 -21.63
CA ARG A 42 8.95 -8.88 -20.81
C ARG A 42 8.04 -8.31 -19.73
N ASN A 43 8.52 -7.33 -18.97
CA ASN A 43 7.76 -6.76 -17.85
C ASN A 43 6.50 -6.01 -18.34
N ASN A 44 6.60 -5.28 -19.45
CA ASN A 44 5.46 -4.57 -20.06
C ASN A 44 4.43 -5.55 -20.63
N LEU A 45 4.90 -6.61 -21.29
CA LEU A 45 4.02 -7.67 -21.82
C LEU A 45 3.29 -8.40 -20.69
N LEU A 46 3.97 -8.70 -19.59
CA LEU A 46 3.34 -9.31 -18.40
C LEU A 46 2.32 -8.36 -17.76
N MET A 47 2.63 -7.07 -17.66
CA MET A 47 1.68 -6.07 -17.16
C MET A 47 0.42 -6.01 -18.03
N LEU A 48 0.59 -5.97 -19.36
CA LEU A 48 -0.53 -5.98 -20.31
C LEU A 48 -1.36 -7.28 -20.20
N ALA A 49 -0.69 -8.43 -20.06
CA ALA A 49 -1.36 -9.71 -19.88
C ALA A 49 -2.20 -9.74 -18.59
N ILE A 50 -1.67 -9.21 -17.47
CA ILE A 50 -2.40 -9.12 -16.20
C ILE A 50 -3.64 -8.20 -16.33
N LEU A 51 -3.50 -7.04 -16.98
CA LEU A 51 -4.61 -6.10 -17.20
C LEU A 51 -5.70 -6.72 -18.08
N ALA A 52 -5.31 -7.39 -19.17
CA ALA A 52 -6.25 -8.10 -20.03
C ALA A 52 -6.94 -9.25 -19.28
N PHE A 53 -6.19 -9.98 -18.45
CA PHE A 53 -6.71 -11.08 -17.64
C PHE A 53 -7.70 -10.59 -16.58
N GLU A 54 -7.44 -9.46 -15.94
CA GLU A 54 -8.37 -8.82 -15.00
C GLU A 54 -9.74 -8.57 -15.66
N VAL A 55 -9.75 -7.89 -16.80
CA VAL A 55 -11.00 -7.59 -17.55
C VAL A 55 -11.68 -8.88 -18.00
N THR A 56 -10.90 -9.87 -18.43
CA THR A 56 -11.41 -11.18 -18.85
C THR A 56 -12.12 -11.88 -17.69
N ILE A 57 -11.55 -11.88 -16.48
CA ILE A 57 -12.19 -12.44 -15.29
C ILE A 57 -13.50 -11.70 -14.99
N TYR A 58 -13.49 -10.36 -14.98
CA TYR A 58 -14.72 -9.59 -14.71
C TYR A 58 -15.84 -9.92 -15.70
N ARG A 59 -15.52 -9.96 -17.00
CA ARG A 59 -16.50 -10.32 -18.06
C ARG A 59 -16.97 -11.75 -17.95
N HIS A 60 -16.08 -12.69 -17.64
CA HIS A 60 -16.45 -14.09 -17.45
C HIS A 60 -17.41 -14.26 -16.27
N GLN A 61 -17.14 -13.60 -15.14
CA GLN A 61 -18.00 -13.62 -13.96
C GLN A 61 -19.37 -13.00 -14.23
N GLU A 62 -19.42 -11.89 -14.97
CA GLU A 62 -20.67 -11.24 -15.39
C GLU A 62 -21.49 -12.16 -16.31
N TYR A 63 -20.87 -12.72 -17.34
CA TYR A 63 -21.52 -13.66 -18.27
C TYR A 63 -22.08 -14.89 -17.55
N TYR A 64 -21.30 -15.51 -16.66
CA TYR A 64 -21.73 -16.67 -15.88
C TYR A 64 -22.96 -16.35 -15.02
N ARG A 65 -22.99 -15.19 -14.37
CA ARG A 65 -24.14 -14.76 -13.56
C ARG A 65 -25.38 -14.51 -14.40
N CYS A 66 -25.23 -13.83 -15.54
CA CYS A 66 -26.35 -13.58 -16.46
C CYS A 66 -26.95 -14.88 -16.99
N ARG A 67 -26.11 -15.84 -17.40
CA ARG A 67 -26.58 -17.12 -17.94
C ARG A 67 -27.34 -17.96 -16.91
N ASN A 68 -26.94 -17.88 -15.65
CA ASN A 68 -27.53 -18.67 -14.55
C ASN A 68 -28.54 -17.87 -13.71
N ASN A 69 -28.93 -16.66 -14.14
CA ASN A 69 -29.82 -15.76 -13.39
C ASN A 69 -29.40 -15.53 -11.93
N LEU A 70 -28.10 -15.41 -11.67
CA LEU A 70 -27.54 -15.17 -10.33
C LEU A 70 -27.38 -13.67 -10.06
N THR A 71 -27.75 -13.24 -8.85
CA THR A 71 -27.55 -11.86 -8.39
C THR A 71 -26.13 -11.63 -7.90
N THR A 72 -25.69 -10.37 -7.88
CA THR A 72 -24.40 -10.01 -7.28
C THR A 72 -24.47 -10.18 -5.76
N PRO A 73 -23.53 -10.92 -5.15
CA PRO A 73 -23.54 -11.13 -3.71
C PRO A 73 -23.27 -9.80 -2.99
N VAL A 74 -24.03 -9.53 -1.94
CA VAL A 74 -23.98 -8.26 -1.18
C VAL A 74 -22.62 -8.07 -0.51
N THR A 75 -22.01 -9.18 -0.08
CA THR A 75 -20.62 -9.22 0.36
C THR A 75 -19.80 -9.90 -0.73
N LYS A 76 -18.66 -9.30 -1.12
CA LYS A 76 -17.75 -9.84 -2.15
C LYS A 76 -16.91 -11.01 -1.60
N THR A 77 -17.57 -12.01 -1.03
CA THR A 77 -16.95 -13.17 -0.38
C THR A 77 -16.69 -14.32 -1.34
N ILE A 78 -15.83 -15.25 -0.93
CA ILE A 78 -15.53 -16.48 -1.69
C ILE A 78 -16.57 -17.55 -1.36
N PHE A 79 -16.86 -17.74 -0.08
CA PHE A 79 -17.87 -18.69 0.41
C PHE A 79 -19.14 -17.94 0.81
N HIS A 80 -20.19 -18.02 -0.01
CA HIS A 80 -21.44 -17.27 0.21
C HIS A 80 -22.33 -17.88 1.30
N ASP A 81 -22.11 -19.15 1.64
CA ASP A 81 -22.81 -19.93 2.67
C ASP A 81 -22.34 -19.57 4.10
N ILE A 82 -21.12 -19.07 4.25
CA ILE A 82 -20.49 -18.84 5.56
C ILE A 82 -20.72 -17.41 6.06
N THR A 83 -21.35 -17.32 7.22
CA THR A 83 -21.65 -16.08 7.95
C THR A 83 -21.10 -16.13 9.38
N ARG A 84 -21.24 -15.06 10.16
CA ARG A 84 -20.83 -15.02 11.57
C ARG A 84 -21.49 -16.12 12.42
N ALA A 85 -22.71 -16.53 12.09
CA ALA A 85 -23.40 -17.60 12.82
C ALA A 85 -22.65 -18.93 12.70
N HIS A 86 -22.07 -19.22 11.53
CA HIS A 86 -21.37 -20.46 11.25
C HIS A 86 -19.94 -20.53 11.79
N LEU A 87 -19.44 -19.42 12.36
CA LEU A 87 -18.05 -19.33 12.86
C LEU A 87 -17.77 -20.37 13.95
N ASP A 88 -18.75 -20.59 14.83
CA ASP A 88 -18.60 -21.38 16.05
C ASP A 88 -19.05 -22.85 15.87
N ASP A 89 -19.52 -23.23 14.66
CA ASP A 89 -20.02 -24.58 14.37
C ASP A 89 -18.90 -25.62 14.16
N GLY A 90 -17.68 -25.18 13.84
CA GLY A 90 -16.56 -26.09 13.62
C GLY A 90 -15.33 -25.44 12.96
N LEU A 91 -14.18 -26.12 13.05
CA LEU A 91 -12.90 -25.58 12.58
C LEU A 91 -12.89 -25.24 11.09
N VAL A 92 -13.53 -26.06 10.25
CA VAL A 92 -13.60 -25.82 8.80
C VAL A 92 -14.41 -24.55 8.49
N ASN A 93 -15.55 -24.37 9.16
CA ASN A 93 -16.38 -23.18 8.97
C ASN A 93 -15.69 -21.92 9.51
N CYS A 94 -14.94 -22.06 10.62
CA CYS A 94 -14.10 -21.00 11.16
C CYS A 94 -13.01 -20.56 10.18
N VAL A 95 -12.29 -21.50 9.56
CA VAL A 95 -11.29 -21.18 8.53
C VAL A 95 -11.93 -20.50 7.32
N LYS A 96 -13.07 -21.01 6.82
CA LYS A 96 -13.79 -20.37 5.71
C LYS A 96 -14.26 -18.95 6.06
N TYR A 97 -14.73 -18.73 7.29
CA TYR A 97 -15.13 -17.41 7.78
C TYR A 97 -13.94 -16.46 7.79
N PHE A 98 -12.78 -16.89 8.31
CA PHE A 98 -11.58 -16.06 8.27
C PHE A 98 -11.11 -15.79 6.84
N ILE A 99 -11.14 -16.76 5.93
CA ILE A 99 -10.81 -16.50 4.52
C ILE A 99 -11.68 -15.38 3.94
N ASN A 100 -12.98 -15.35 4.27
CA ASN A 100 -13.90 -14.32 3.81
C ASN A 100 -13.70 -12.95 4.51
N TYR A 101 -13.48 -12.95 5.83
CA TYR A 101 -13.59 -11.74 6.67
C TYR A 101 -12.33 -11.42 7.49
N PHE A 102 -11.17 -12.01 7.17
CA PHE A 102 -9.92 -11.78 7.89
C PHE A 102 -9.55 -10.31 7.97
N PHE A 103 -9.56 -9.63 6.82
CA PHE A 103 -9.23 -8.20 6.78
C PHE A 103 -10.34 -7.33 7.39
N TYR A 104 -11.59 -7.80 7.33
CA TYR A 104 -12.73 -7.15 7.97
C TYR A 104 -12.61 -7.13 9.50
N LYS A 105 -12.17 -8.22 10.13
CA LYS A 105 -11.98 -8.30 11.60
C LYS A 105 -10.63 -7.73 12.05
N PHE A 106 -9.54 -8.00 11.34
CA PHE A 106 -8.18 -7.72 11.80
C PHE A 106 -7.47 -6.56 11.08
N GLY A 107 -8.16 -5.81 10.21
CA GLY A 107 -7.54 -4.79 9.37
C GLY A 107 -6.76 -3.70 10.14
N LEU A 108 -7.27 -3.30 11.32
CA LEU A 108 -6.58 -2.33 12.19
C LEU A 108 -5.45 -2.95 13.02
N GLU A 109 -5.58 -4.21 13.42
CA GLU A 109 -4.55 -4.90 14.20
C GLU A 109 -3.29 -5.15 13.38
N HIS A 110 -3.45 -5.44 12.08
CA HIS A 110 -2.34 -5.55 11.14
C HIS A 110 -1.58 -4.23 10.97
N LYS A 111 -2.24 -3.08 11.16
CA LYS A 111 -1.59 -1.76 11.15
C LYS A 111 -0.95 -1.42 12.50
N LYS A 112 -1.56 -1.83 13.61
CA LYS A 112 -1.04 -1.61 14.97
C LYS A 112 0.25 -2.39 15.25
N LYS A 113 0.46 -3.57 14.62
CA LYS A 113 1.73 -4.32 14.75
C LYS A 113 2.99 -3.60 14.22
N ARG A 114 2.85 -2.43 13.56
CA ARG A 114 3.98 -1.56 13.15
C ARG A 114 4.08 -0.22 13.88
N ARG A 115 3.24 0.03 14.90
CA ARG A 115 3.39 1.20 15.78
C ARG A 115 2.74 0.93 17.14
N PHE A 116 3.56 0.56 18.12
CA PHE A 116 3.23 0.75 19.53
C PHE A 116 2.87 2.23 19.73
N ILE A 117 1.67 2.48 20.25
CA ILE A 117 1.27 3.51 21.24
C ILE A 117 -0.26 3.46 21.33
N SER A 118 -0.75 3.06 22.50
CA SER A 118 -2.16 3.00 22.89
C SER A 118 -2.73 4.42 23.04
N VAL A 119 -3.90 4.69 22.44
CA VAL A 119 -4.97 5.56 22.99
C VAL A 119 -6.28 5.20 22.24
N PRO A 120 -7.41 4.91 22.93
CA PRO A 120 -8.72 4.77 22.31
C PRO A 120 -9.46 6.12 22.31
N LEU A 121 -10.09 6.48 21.18
CA LEU A 121 -11.19 7.48 21.09
C LEU A 121 -11.71 7.49 19.63
N PRO A 122 -12.97 7.08 19.37
CA PRO A 122 -13.51 6.92 18.01
C PRO A 122 -13.59 8.23 17.20
N HIS A 123 -13.92 9.35 17.84
CA HIS A 123 -14.06 10.65 17.15
C HIS A 123 -12.72 11.27 16.73
N LEU A 124 -11.64 11.02 17.47
CA LEU A 124 -10.29 11.46 17.11
C LEU A 124 -9.67 10.58 16.01
N PHE A 125 -10.18 9.34 15.85
CA PHE A 125 -9.67 8.37 14.88
C PHE A 125 -10.00 8.78 13.44
N VAL A 126 -11.24 9.15 13.14
CA VAL A 126 -11.63 9.67 11.81
C VAL A 126 -10.84 10.94 11.44
N HIS A 127 -10.59 11.81 12.42
CA HIS A 127 -9.77 13.02 12.24
C HIS A 127 -8.27 12.71 12.05
N ARG A 128 -7.73 11.66 12.68
CA ARG A 128 -6.36 11.14 12.45
C ARG A 128 -6.22 10.42 11.11
N HIS A 129 -7.29 9.82 10.59
CA HIS A 129 -7.30 9.12 9.30
C HIS A 129 -7.25 10.06 8.10
N MET A 130 -7.94 11.20 8.16
CA MET A 130 -7.76 12.28 7.18
C MET A 130 -6.36 12.91 7.27
N LYS A 131 -5.71 12.89 8.44
CA LYS A 131 -4.27 13.25 8.56
C LYS A 131 -3.34 12.20 7.96
N LEU A 132 -3.70 10.93 7.90
CA LEU A 132 -2.90 9.87 7.25
C LEU A 132 -3.03 9.91 5.72
N LEU A 133 -4.26 10.07 5.21
CA LEU A 133 -4.52 10.32 3.79
C LEU A 133 -3.94 11.67 3.35
N SER A 134 -4.07 12.73 4.14
CA SER A 134 -3.41 14.03 3.90
C SER A 134 -1.89 13.91 3.97
N LYS A 135 -1.30 13.16 4.92
CA LYS A 135 0.15 12.91 4.94
C LYS A 135 0.63 12.09 3.74
N MET A 136 -0.15 11.12 3.27
CA MET A 136 0.18 10.33 2.07
C MET A 136 -0.03 11.16 0.80
N PHE A 137 -1.07 11.98 0.72
CA PHE A 137 -1.30 12.91 -0.37
C PHE A 137 -0.21 13.97 -0.43
N VAL A 138 0.19 14.54 0.71
CA VAL A 138 1.36 15.43 0.82
C VAL A 138 2.63 14.69 0.40
N LYS A 139 2.86 13.44 0.81
CA LYS A 139 4.01 12.64 0.33
C LYS A 139 3.95 12.35 -1.17
N ILE A 140 2.78 12.08 -1.74
CA ILE A 140 2.59 11.82 -3.18
C ILE A 140 2.79 13.12 -3.96
N VAL A 141 2.29 14.25 -3.49
CA VAL A 141 2.51 15.57 -4.09
C VAL A 141 3.97 15.99 -3.98
N ILE A 142 4.62 15.76 -2.82
CA ILE A 142 6.07 15.96 -2.66
C ILE A 142 6.85 15.03 -3.58
N PHE A 143 6.47 13.76 -3.71
CA PHE A 143 7.08 12.81 -4.63
C PHE A 143 6.89 13.21 -6.10
N HIS A 144 5.71 13.74 -6.45
CA HIS A 144 5.41 14.24 -7.79
C HIS A 144 6.24 15.48 -8.10
N LYS A 145 6.33 16.43 -7.14
CA LYS A 145 7.17 17.63 -7.22
C LYS A 145 8.67 17.27 -7.31
N PHE A 146 9.10 16.29 -6.52
CA PHE A 146 10.45 15.73 -6.54
C PHE A 146 10.78 15.09 -7.89
N LEU A 147 9.84 14.31 -8.45
CA LEU A 147 9.95 13.80 -9.81
C LEU A 147 10.11 14.98 -10.78
N THR A 148 9.23 15.99 -10.74
CA THR A 148 9.34 17.17 -11.63
C THR A 148 10.69 17.87 -11.54
N ASP A 149 11.25 17.99 -10.33
CA ASP A 149 12.55 18.63 -10.12
C ASP A 149 13.72 17.74 -10.58
N CYS A 150 13.58 16.40 -10.50
CA CYS A 150 14.53 15.44 -11.10
C CYS A 150 14.47 15.45 -12.64
N ILE A 151 13.27 15.64 -13.21
CA ILE A 151 13.06 15.80 -14.66
C ILE A 151 13.82 17.05 -15.12
N PHE A 152 13.63 18.17 -14.44
CA PHE A 152 14.23 19.45 -14.79
C PHE A 152 15.78 19.44 -14.70
N ALA A 153 16.34 18.89 -13.62
CA ALA A 153 17.79 18.81 -13.44
C ALA A 153 18.48 17.95 -14.51
N CYS A 154 17.81 16.89 -14.99
CA CYS A 154 18.39 15.99 -15.99
C CYS A 154 18.40 16.57 -17.40
N PHE A 155 17.35 17.31 -17.81
CA PHE A 155 17.31 17.95 -19.14
C PHE A 155 18.23 19.17 -19.23
N CYS A 156 18.44 19.89 -18.13
CA CYS A 156 19.32 21.06 -18.09
C CYS A 156 20.79 20.72 -17.81
N HIS A 157 21.16 19.43 -17.71
CA HIS A 157 22.52 18.96 -17.38
C HIS A 157 23.15 19.68 -16.18
N THR A 158 22.32 20.06 -15.20
CA THR A 158 22.76 20.83 -14.05
C THR A 158 22.78 19.94 -12.83
N ASP A 159 23.86 20.02 -12.05
CA ASP A 159 23.93 19.30 -10.79
C ASP A 159 22.93 19.82 -9.77
N TYR A 160 22.56 18.96 -8.83
CA TYR A 160 21.62 19.33 -7.80
C TYR A 160 22.19 20.38 -6.81
N PRO A 161 21.36 21.29 -6.26
CA PRO A 161 21.82 22.36 -5.39
C PRO A 161 22.61 21.91 -4.16
N TRP A 162 22.30 20.72 -3.60
CA TRP A 162 23.01 20.15 -2.44
C TRP A 162 24.41 19.60 -2.76
N ARG A 163 24.80 19.53 -4.03
CA ARG A 163 26.18 19.18 -4.47
C ARG A 163 27.00 20.40 -4.88
N SER A 164 26.42 21.60 -4.83
CA SER A 164 27.14 22.85 -5.13
C SER A 164 28.27 23.11 -4.13
N GLY A 165 29.32 23.85 -4.55
CA GLY A 165 30.48 24.18 -3.72
C GLY A 165 30.16 24.82 -2.36
N ASN A 166 29.03 25.53 -2.26
CA ASN A 166 28.56 26.19 -1.04
C ASN A 166 27.72 25.29 -0.11
N ALA A 167 27.38 24.07 -0.54
CA ALA A 167 26.54 23.16 0.21
C ALA A 167 27.36 22.24 1.14
N ASN A 168 26.89 22.07 2.38
CA ASN A 168 27.53 21.23 3.40
C ASN A 168 26.87 19.83 3.52
N PHE A 169 26.47 19.23 2.41
CA PHE A 169 25.88 17.88 2.41
C PHE A 169 26.94 16.83 2.06
N ASN A 170 27.08 15.82 2.91
CA ASN A 170 27.87 14.63 2.58
C ASN A 170 26.98 13.54 1.95
N SER A 171 27.60 12.56 1.29
CA SER A 171 26.91 11.44 0.64
C SER A 171 26.04 10.61 1.60
N ASN A 172 26.41 10.52 2.89
CA ASN A 172 25.65 9.79 3.90
C ASN A 172 24.34 10.51 4.29
N ILE A 173 24.38 11.83 4.45
CA ILE A 173 23.23 12.68 4.77
C ILE A 173 22.25 12.68 3.59
N ILE A 174 22.76 12.80 2.36
CA ILE A 174 21.95 12.74 1.13
C ILE A 174 21.21 11.40 1.04
N LYS A 175 21.92 10.30 1.28
CA LYS A 175 21.34 8.96 1.32
C LYS A 175 20.30 8.81 2.43
N TRP A 176 20.57 9.34 3.62
CA TRP A 176 19.66 9.28 4.77
C TRP A 176 18.37 10.08 4.56
N LEU A 177 18.48 11.26 3.93
CA LEU A 177 17.35 12.11 3.56
C LEU A 177 16.58 11.59 2.34
N TYR A 178 17.12 10.59 1.63
CA TYR A 178 16.54 10.05 0.40
C TYR A 178 16.39 11.11 -0.71
N PHE A 179 17.37 12.01 -0.81
CA PHE A 179 17.44 13.02 -1.87
C PHE A 179 17.85 12.40 -3.21
N PRO A 180 17.44 13.00 -4.35
CA PRO A 180 17.89 12.54 -5.64
C PRO A 180 19.37 12.91 -5.80
N ASP A 181 20.15 12.05 -6.44
CA ASP A 181 21.57 12.32 -6.64
C ASP A 181 22.09 11.46 -7.78
N PHE A 182 23.01 12.03 -8.57
CA PHE A 182 23.64 11.31 -9.68
C PHE A 182 24.78 10.39 -9.24
N ILE A 183 25.36 10.65 -8.06
CA ILE A 183 26.42 9.83 -7.45
C ILE A 183 25.79 8.73 -6.60
N VAL A 184 25.01 9.10 -5.57
CA VAL A 184 24.37 8.14 -4.65
C VAL A 184 22.89 7.96 -4.99
N ARG A 185 22.61 7.01 -5.89
CA ARG A 185 21.22 6.74 -6.31
C ARG A 185 20.36 6.23 -5.15
N PRO A 186 19.19 6.84 -4.88
CA PRO A 186 18.26 6.33 -3.88
C PRO A 186 17.72 4.96 -4.33
N ASN A 187 17.54 4.03 -3.38
CA ASN A 187 17.09 2.67 -3.70
C ASN A 187 15.57 2.63 -3.97
N PRO A 188 15.10 2.40 -5.21
CA PRO A 188 13.68 2.46 -5.56
C PRO A 188 12.85 1.34 -4.92
N VAL A 189 13.47 0.26 -4.45
CA VAL A 189 12.76 -0.88 -3.82
C VAL A 189 12.03 -0.44 -2.54
N PHE A 190 12.47 0.63 -1.87
CA PHE A 190 11.79 1.13 -0.68
C PHE A 190 10.36 1.63 -0.95
N LEU A 191 10.05 2.04 -2.18
CA LEU A 191 8.70 2.43 -2.58
C LEU A 191 7.70 1.26 -2.50
N VAL A 192 8.17 0.00 -2.57
CA VAL A 192 7.31 -1.18 -2.40
C VAL A 192 6.69 -1.20 -1.01
N TYR A 193 7.42 -0.77 0.02
CA TYR A 193 6.88 -0.72 1.39
C TYR A 193 5.79 0.34 1.54
N ASP A 194 6.00 1.51 0.95
CA ASP A 194 4.99 2.58 0.93
C ASP A 194 3.77 2.19 0.11
N PHE A 195 3.95 1.48 -1.01
CA PHE A 195 2.86 0.92 -1.82
C PHE A 195 2.04 -0.10 -1.02
N MET A 196 2.68 -1.05 -0.33
CA MET A 196 1.99 -2.03 0.51
C MET A 196 1.24 -1.35 1.66
N LEU A 197 1.83 -0.31 2.25
CA LEU A 197 1.15 0.49 3.28
C LEU A 197 -0.07 1.21 2.71
N LEU A 198 0.04 1.78 1.50
CA LEU A 198 -1.06 2.44 0.80
C LEU A 198 -2.18 1.45 0.45
N LEU A 199 -1.83 0.25 0.00
CA LEU A 199 -2.78 -0.82 -0.29
C LEU A 199 -3.53 -1.25 0.97
N CYS A 200 -2.84 -1.49 2.09
CA CYS A 200 -3.48 -1.77 3.37
C CYS A 200 -4.31 -0.56 3.87
N ALA A 201 -3.91 0.67 3.54
CA ALA A 201 -4.66 1.87 3.86
C ALA A 201 -5.98 1.97 3.08
N SER A 202 -5.96 1.71 1.78
CA SER A 202 -7.14 1.73 0.92
C SER A 202 -8.11 0.60 1.28
N LEU A 203 -7.61 -0.62 1.51
CA LEU A 203 -8.44 -1.74 1.94
C LEU A 203 -9.13 -1.47 3.28
N GLN A 204 -8.43 -0.86 4.24
CA GLN A 204 -9.05 -0.49 5.53
C GLN A 204 -10.12 0.56 5.38
N ARG A 205 -9.89 1.55 4.52
CA ARG A 205 -10.90 2.57 4.24
C ARG A 205 -12.18 1.91 3.70
N GLN A 206 -12.04 1.01 2.74
CA GLN A 206 -13.16 0.26 2.19
C GLN A 206 -13.88 -0.53 3.29
N THR A 207 -13.13 -1.17 4.18
CA THR A 207 -13.69 -1.94 5.31
C THR A 207 -14.54 -1.07 6.22
N PHE A 208 -14.09 0.13 6.58
CA PHE A 208 -14.87 1.06 7.40
C PHE A 208 -16.16 1.55 6.71
N GLU A 209 -16.12 1.75 5.39
CA GLU A 209 -17.31 2.09 4.62
C GLU A 209 -18.31 0.90 4.61
N ASP A 210 -17.81 -0.33 4.56
CA ASP A 210 -18.62 -1.55 4.56
C ASP A 210 -19.16 -1.92 5.95
N GLU A 211 -18.43 -1.66 7.04
CA GLU A 211 -18.87 -1.87 8.43
C GLU A 211 -20.14 -1.08 8.80
N ASN A 212 -20.33 0.08 8.16
CA ASN A 212 -21.52 0.90 8.39
C ASN A 212 -22.80 0.35 7.71
N LYS A 213 -22.65 -0.61 6.79
CA LYS A 213 -23.79 -1.19 6.05
C LYS A 213 -24.44 -2.30 6.88
N ALA A 214 -25.73 -2.15 7.17
CA ALA A 214 -26.48 -3.13 7.95
C ALA A 214 -26.44 -4.55 7.34
N ALA A 215 -26.53 -4.66 6.01
CA ALA A 215 -26.46 -5.95 5.33
C ALA A 215 -25.11 -6.68 5.54
N VAL A 216 -24.00 -5.93 5.64
CA VAL A 216 -22.68 -6.50 5.92
C VAL A 216 -22.57 -6.89 7.39
N ARG A 217 -23.08 -6.07 8.32
CA ARG A 217 -23.10 -6.39 9.76
C ARG A 217 -23.86 -7.67 10.07
N ILE A 218 -24.97 -7.94 9.38
CA ILE A 218 -25.74 -9.18 9.55
C ILE A 218 -24.92 -10.40 9.12
N MET A 219 -24.17 -10.32 8.03
CA MET A 219 -23.40 -11.45 7.50
C MET A 219 -22.06 -11.65 8.22
N ALA A 220 -21.29 -10.57 8.40
CA ALA A 220 -19.93 -10.59 8.93
C ALA A 220 -19.87 -10.42 10.46
N GLY A 221 -20.96 -10.02 11.09
CA GLY A 221 -21.04 -9.72 12.52
C GLY A 221 -20.54 -8.32 12.86
N ASP A 222 -20.94 -7.82 14.03
CA ASP A 222 -20.56 -6.48 14.49
C ASP A 222 -19.06 -6.37 14.83
N ASN A 223 -18.51 -5.17 14.63
CA ASN A 223 -17.11 -4.78 14.89
C ASN A 223 -17.00 -3.67 15.96
N VAL A 224 -18.10 -3.31 16.61
CA VAL A 224 -18.12 -2.29 17.65
C VAL A 224 -17.46 -2.79 18.94
N GLU A 225 -16.65 -1.93 19.55
CA GLU A 225 -16.03 -2.21 20.85
C GLU A 225 -17.11 -2.34 21.95
N ILE A 226 -17.00 -3.39 22.76
CA ILE A 226 -17.90 -3.63 23.88
C ILE A 226 -17.52 -2.70 25.05
N CYS A 227 -18.50 -2.23 25.82
CA CYS A 227 -18.28 -1.34 26.97
C CYS A 227 -17.32 -1.96 28.01
N MET A 228 -16.36 -1.17 28.51
CA MET A 228 -15.35 -1.63 29.49
C MET A 228 -15.90 -1.90 30.90
N ASN A 229 -17.10 -1.41 31.24
CA ASN A 229 -17.62 -1.45 32.60
C ASN A 229 -18.66 -2.56 32.82
N LEU A 230 -18.65 -3.62 32.02
CA LEU A 230 -19.59 -4.74 32.13
C LEU A 230 -19.07 -5.78 33.12
N ASP A 231 -19.89 -6.14 34.11
CA ASP A 231 -19.61 -7.25 35.02
C ASP A 231 -19.96 -8.58 34.32
N ALA A 232 -19.06 -9.56 34.39
CA ALA A 232 -19.19 -10.84 33.69
C ALA A 232 -20.41 -11.64 34.16
N ALA A 233 -20.74 -11.56 35.46
CA ALA A 233 -21.86 -12.28 36.05
C ALA A 233 -23.20 -11.79 35.49
N SER A 234 -23.40 -10.47 35.42
CA SER A 234 -24.63 -9.86 34.90
C SER A 234 -24.72 -9.91 33.37
N PHE A 235 -23.58 -9.85 32.67
CA PHE A 235 -23.54 -9.87 31.20
C PHE A 235 -23.64 -11.27 30.59
N SER A 236 -23.37 -12.33 31.36
CA SER A 236 -23.40 -13.73 30.88
C SER A 236 -24.71 -14.11 30.18
N GLN A 237 -25.85 -13.61 30.67
CA GLN A 237 -27.19 -13.88 30.10
C GLN A 237 -27.46 -13.11 28.79
N HIS A 238 -26.69 -12.05 28.52
CA HIS A 238 -26.84 -11.19 27.34
C HIS A 238 -25.73 -11.42 26.31
N ASN A 239 -24.77 -12.30 26.59
CA ASN A 239 -23.68 -12.62 25.68
C ASN A 239 -24.20 -13.52 24.54
N PRO A 240 -24.12 -13.09 23.27
CA PRO A 240 -24.55 -13.90 22.14
C PRO A 240 -23.60 -15.07 21.82
N VAL A 241 -22.42 -15.13 22.44
CA VAL A 241 -21.42 -16.18 22.20
C VAL A 241 -21.71 -17.40 23.07
N PRO A 242 -21.77 -18.62 22.50
CA PRO A 242 -21.99 -19.84 23.27
C PRO A 242 -20.83 -20.12 24.24
N ASP A 243 -21.13 -20.86 25.31
CA ASP A 243 -20.11 -21.25 26.27
C ASP A 243 -19.16 -22.30 25.67
N PHE A 244 -17.87 -21.95 25.66
CA PHE A 244 -16.78 -22.79 25.13
C PHE A 244 -15.89 -23.37 26.23
N ILE A 245 -16.14 -23.07 27.51
CA ILE A 245 -15.30 -23.52 28.64
C ILE A 245 -15.30 -25.04 28.76
N HIS A 246 -16.41 -25.67 28.39
CA HIS A 246 -16.62 -27.10 28.53
C HIS A 246 -16.15 -27.96 27.34
N CYS A 247 -15.53 -27.34 26.32
CA CYS A 247 -14.95 -28.03 25.15
C CYS A 247 -15.83 -29.16 24.59
N ARG A 248 -17.13 -28.88 24.39
CA ARG A 248 -18.11 -29.83 23.87
C ARG A 248 -17.92 -30.08 22.37
#